data_AF-A0A1G8U8E1-F1
#
_entry.id   AF-A0A1G8U8E1-F1
#
_cell.length_a   1.000
_cell.length_b   1.000
_cell.length_c   1.000
_cell.angle_alpha   90.00
_cell.angle_beta   90.00
_cell.angle_gamma   90.00
#
_symmetry.space_group_name_H-M   'P 1'
#
loop_
_entity.id
_entity.type
_entity.pdbx_description
1 polymer ?
#
loop_
_entity_poly.entity_id
_entity_poly.type
_entity_poly.pdbx_seq_one_letter_code
_entity_poly.pdbx_strand_id
1 'polypeptide(L)'
;MCDEPVDPDMSVNDGRGPSVDSRTADRKAKIAERLAHRGCNSRKGAVKVVIAWPDHLHVAEPAPLITVAGRLERKGGREMVGRCPSKKDAQEVAEWLVDRFSRLVPGLPVTAAVEAGGGQFLVVLAAGRR
;
A
#
# COMPACT_ATOMS: atom_id res chain seq x y z
N MET A 1 7.88 2.97 5.26
CA MET A 1 7.02 1.88 5.74
C MET A 1 7.65 0.58 5.30
N CYS A 2 8.06 -0.28 6.23
CA CYS A 2 8.66 -1.58 5.92
C CYS A 2 7.61 -2.58 5.40
N ASP A 3 8.08 -3.70 4.84
CA ASP A 3 7.27 -4.85 4.41
C ASP A 3 6.90 -5.81 5.54
N GLU A 4 7.57 -5.71 6.69
CA GLU A 4 7.35 -6.64 7.79
C GLU A 4 5.96 -6.46 8.44
N PRO A 5 5.29 -7.55 8.82
CA PRO A 5 4.05 -7.49 9.60
C PRO A 5 4.33 -6.89 10.98
N VAL A 6 3.34 -6.18 11.54
CA VAL A 6 3.46 -5.60 12.88
C VAL A 6 2.90 -6.58 13.89
N ASP A 7 3.74 -6.99 14.84
CA ASP A 7 3.34 -7.80 15.99
C ASP A 7 2.65 -6.91 17.04
N PRO A 8 1.34 -7.11 17.33
CA PRO A 8 0.60 -6.31 18.30
C PRO A 8 1.02 -6.59 19.75
N ASP A 9 1.68 -7.72 20.03
CA ASP A 9 2.06 -8.13 21.38
C ASP A 9 3.50 -7.75 21.73
N MET A 10 4.27 -7.26 20.74
CA MET A 10 5.62 -6.76 20.96
C MET A 10 5.62 -5.50 21.83
N SER A 11 6.68 -5.32 22.62
CA SER A 11 6.86 -4.13 23.47
C SER A 11 6.76 -2.82 22.67
N VAL A 12 5.88 -1.91 23.09
CA VAL A 12 5.70 -0.56 22.51
C VAL A 12 6.91 0.36 22.64
N ASN A 13 7.92 -0.06 23.41
CA ASN A 13 9.20 0.64 23.56
C ASN A 13 10.25 0.18 22.53
N ASP A 14 10.00 -0.94 21.84
CA ASP A 14 10.84 -1.40 20.73
C ASP A 14 10.51 -0.59 19.45
N GLY A 15 11.50 -0.37 18.58
CA GLY A 15 11.29 0.25 17.28
C GLY A 15 10.39 -0.58 16.36
N ARG A 16 10.41 -1.90 16.49
CA ARG A 16 9.52 -2.87 15.85
C ARG A 16 8.23 -3.11 16.65
N GLY A 17 8.06 -2.44 17.79
CA GLY A 17 6.82 -2.48 18.55
C GLY A 17 5.65 -1.84 17.78
N PRO A 18 4.41 -2.15 18.16
CA PRO A 18 3.21 -1.64 17.51
C PRO A 18 2.97 -0.16 17.85
N SER A 19 2.37 0.56 16.91
CA SER A 19 1.93 1.94 17.07
C SER A 19 0.77 2.27 16.11
N VAL A 20 -0.06 3.25 16.47
CA VAL A 20 -1.17 3.73 15.65
C VAL A 20 -0.71 4.86 14.74
N ASP A 21 -1.03 4.80 13.45
CA ASP A 21 -0.60 5.78 12.46
C ASP A 21 -1.73 6.23 11.50
N SER A 22 -2.01 7.54 11.48
CA SER A 22 -3.02 8.17 10.62
C SER A 22 -2.52 8.60 9.23
N ARG A 23 -1.20 8.57 8.95
CA ARG A 23 -0.56 9.06 7.70
C ARG A 23 -0.73 10.55 7.38
N THR A 24 -1.52 11.27 8.14
CA THR A 24 -1.88 12.65 7.85
C THR A 24 -1.88 13.49 9.12
N ALA A 25 -1.49 14.75 8.97
CA ALA A 25 -1.62 15.77 9.99
C ALA A 25 -3.02 16.42 9.97
N ASP A 26 -3.77 16.24 8.87
CA ASP A 26 -5.10 16.80 8.72
C ASP A 26 -6.11 16.05 9.60
N ARG A 27 -6.51 16.69 10.70
CA ARG A 27 -7.50 16.15 11.66
C ARG A 27 -8.90 16.00 11.07
N LYS A 28 -9.22 16.68 9.95
CA LYS A 28 -10.52 16.58 9.27
C LYS A 28 -10.54 15.47 8.22
N ALA A 29 -9.37 14.96 7.81
CA ALA A 29 -9.29 13.88 6.86
C ALA A 29 -9.86 12.60 7.47
N LYS A 30 -10.87 12.04 6.82
CA LYS A 30 -11.49 10.77 7.21
C LYS A 30 -10.65 9.59 6.71
N ILE A 31 -9.42 9.47 7.20
CA ILE A 31 -8.50 8.38 6.89
C ILE A 31 -8.52 7.40 8.06
N ALA A 32 -8.68 6.11 7.77
CA ALA A 32 -8.61 5.08 8.80
C ALA A 32 -7.20 5.00 9.36
N GLU A 33 -7.10 4.94 10.69
CA GLU A 33 -5.83 4.62 11.33
C GLU A 33 -5.39 3.20 10.96
N ARG A 34 -4.07 3.00 10.90
CA ARG A 34 -3.49 1.67 10.66
C ARG A 34 -2.47 1.34 11.74
N LEU A 35 -2.20 0.05 11.86
CA LEU A 35 -1.10 -0.46 12.66
C LEU A 35 0.23 -0.26 11.91
N ALA A 36 1.24 0.26 12.60
CA ALA A 36 2.58 0.46 12.06
C ALA A 36 3.63 0.19 13.14
N HIS A 37 4.82 -0.28 12.75
CA HIS A 37 5.98 -0.27 13.64
C HIS A 37 6.25 1.15 14.13
N ARG A 38 6.63 1.30 15.40
CA ARG A 38 6.99 2.60 16.01
C ARG A 38 8.03 3.35 15.16
N GLY A 39 9.03 2.64 14.64
CA GLY A 39 10.06 3.20 13.76
C GLY A 39 9.57 3.55 12.35
N CYS A 40 8.45 2.98 11.90
CA CYS A 40 7.86 3.23 10.57
C CYS A 40 6.68 4.20 10.58
N ASN A 41 6.27 4.68 11.76
CA ASN A 41 5.13 5.56 11.97
C ASN A 41 5.35 6.93 11.31
N SER A 42 4.34 7.46 10.64
CA SER A 42 4.40 8.78 9.98
C SER A 42 4.42 9.96 10.96
N ARG A 43 4.22 9.71 12.25
CA ARG A 43 4.06 10.73 13.30
C ARG A 43 2.99 11.75 12.93
N LYS A 44 1.80 11.25 12.58
CA LYS A 44 0.67 12.06 12.08
C LYS A 44 1.08 12.90 10.86
N GLY A 45 1.72 12.26 9.88
CA GLY A 45 2.14 12.90 8.62
C GLY A 45 3.37 13.81 8.71
N ALA A 46 3.97 14.01 9.88
CA ALA A 46 5.21 14.78 10.01
C ALA A 46 6.41 14.11 9.32
N VAL A 47 6.39 12.78 9.24
CA VAL A 47 7.34 11.97 8.46
C VAL A 47 6.61 11.46 7.22
N LYS A 48 7.12 11.83 6.03
CA LYS A 48 6.56 11.36 4.77
C LYS A 48 6.59 9.84 4.71
N VAL A 49 5.44 9.23 4.50
CA VAL A 49 5.36 7.78 4.27
C VAL A 49 5.90 7.50 2.88
N VAL A 50 6.96 6.70 2.82
CA VAL A 50 7.51 6.13 1.59
C VAL A 50 7.35 4.62 1.65
N ILE A 51 6.91 4.03 0.55
CA ILE A 51 6.84 2.58 0.35
C ILE A 51 7.84 2.28 -0.76
N ALA A 52 8.92 1.60 -0.41
CA ALA A 52 9.89 1.12 -1.39
C ALA A 52 9.28 -0.08 -2.12
N TRP A 53 9.54 -0.16 -3.42
CA TRP A 53 9.28 -1.37 -4.17
C TRP A 53 10.36 -2.41 -3.82
N PRO A 54 9.99 -3.66 -3.54
CA PRO A 54 10.97 -4.72 -3.35
C PRO A 54 11.82 -4.92 -4.62
N ASP A 55 13.12 -5.09 -4.46
CA ASP A 55 14.09 -5.17 -5.57
C ASP A 55 13.84 -6.36 -6.51
N HIS A 56 13.16 -7.41 -6.02
CA HIS A 56 12.82 -8.60 -6.81
C HIS A 56 11.58 -8.42 -7.68
N LEU A 57 10.82 -7.32 -7.51
CA LEU A 57 9.62 -7.06 -8.30
C LEU A 57 9.96 -6.24 -9.55
N HIS A 58 9.66 -6.80 -10.72
CA HIS A 58 9.95 -6.15 -12.01
C HIS A 58 8.78 -5.29 -12.48
N VAL A 59 8.76 -4.02 -12.05
CA VAL A 59 7.70 -3.05 -12.40
C VAL A 59 8.26 -1.89 -13.21
N ALA A 60 7.76 -1.71 -14.43
CA ALA A 60 7.98 -0.53 -15.25
C ALA A 60 6.96 0.57 -14.91
N GLU A 61 7.44 1.81 -14.87
CA GLU A 61 6.65 3.02 -14.56
C GLU A 61 5.78 2.87 -13.29
N PRO A 62 6.36 2.49 -12.14
CA PRO A 62 5.58 2.25 -10.93
C PRO A 62 4.87 3.52 -10.45
N ALA A 63 3.57 3.40 -10.19
CA ALA A 63 2.77 4.50 -9.66
C ALA A 63 3.17 4.81 -8.20
N PRO A 64 3.05 6.09 -7.78
CA PRO A 64 3.28 6.47 -6.39
C PRO A 64 2.17 5.90 -5.48
N LEU A 65 2.49 4.85 -4.72
CA LEU A 65 1.51 4.04 -3.98
C LEU A 65 0.70 4.84 -2.94
N ILE A 66 1.29 5.84 -2.28
CA ILE A 66 0.55 6.71 -1.33
C ILE A 66 -0.52 7.54 -2.04
N THR A 67 -0.24 7.99 -3.27
CA THR A 67 -1.21 8.73 -4.09
C THR A 67 -2.33 7.79 -4.55
N VAL A 68 -1.99 6.57 -4.98
CA VAL A 68 -2.96 5.53 -5.36
C VAL A 68 -3.89 5.22 -4.18
N ALA A 69 -3.34 4.94 -3.00
CA ALA A 69 -4.10 4.70 -1.78
C ALA A 69 -5.06 5.86 -1.47
N GLY A 70 -4.57 7.10 -1.49
CA GLY A 70 -5.42 8.27 -1.23
C GLY A 70 -6.55 8.45 -2.25
N ARG A 71 -6.36 8.07 -3.52
CA ARG A 71 -7.43 8.10 -4.54
C ARG A 71 -8.47 7.01 -4.29
N LEU A 72 -8.02 5.77 -4.09
CA LEU A 72 -8.89 4.63 -3.81
C LEU A 72 -9.69 4.83 -2.51
N GLU A 73 -9.09 5.36 -1.44
CA GLU A 73 -9.80 5.66 -0.19
C GLU A 73 -10.90 6.72 -0.36
N ARG A 74 -10.69 7.72 -1.22
CA ARG A 74 -11.66 8.81 -1.43
C ARG A 74 -12.77 8.46 -2.43
N LYS A 75 -12.45 7.71 -3.48
CA LYS A 75 -13.36 7.51 -4.62
C LYS A 75 -13.69 6.05 -4.92
N GLY A 76 -12.94 5.10 -4.35
CA GLY A 76 -12.91 3.72 -4.85
C GLY A 76 -12.44 3.66 -6.30
N GLY A 77 -12.87 2.64 -7.03
CA GLY A 77 -12.62 2.50 -8.47
C GLY A 77 -11.38 1.67 -8.76
N ARG A 78 -10.72 1.97 -9.89
CA ARG A 78 -9.57 1.22 -10.41
C ARG A 78 -8.39 2.17 -10.66
N GLU A 79 -7.18 1.77 -10.28
CA GLU A 79 -5.94 2.50 -10.54
C GLU A 79 -4.89 1.53 -11.13
N MET A 80 -4.33 1.86 -12.29
CA MET A 80 -3.19 1.14 -12.86
C MET A 80 -1.92 1.51 -12.09
N VAL A 81 -1.18 0.51 -11.61
CA VAL A 81 -0.06 0.71 -10.69
C VAL A 81 1.30 0.46 -11.35
N GLY A 82 1.35 -0.32 -12.42
CA GLY A 82 2.55 -0.51 -13.20
C GLY A 82 2.40 -1.54 -14.30
N ARG A 83 3.46 -1.73 -15.07
CA ARG A 83 3.54 -2.74 -16.14
C ARG A 83 4.65 -3.73 -15.84
N CYS A 84 4.42 -5.00 -16.17
CA CYS A 84 5.36 -6.08 -15.94
C CYS A 84 5.69 -6.79 -17.25
N PRO A 85 6.91 -7.33 -17.40
CA PRO A 85 7.37 -7.96 -18.64
C PRO A 85 6.75 -9.34 -18.85
N SER A 86 6.35 -10.04 -17.78
CA SER A 86 5.67 -11.33 -17.86
C SER A 86 4.42 -11.38 -16.98
N LYS A 87 3.54 -12.36 -17.26
CA LYS A 87 2.36 -12.62 -16.43
C LYS A 87 2.76 -13.01 -15.00
N LYS A 88 3.87 -13.73 -14.85
CA LYS A 88 4.38 -14.18 -13.55
C LYS A 88 4.81 -12.98 -12.70
N ASP A 89 5.62 -12.08 -13.26
CA ASP A 89 6.03 -10.85 -12.56
C ASP A 89 4.80 -10.01 -12.17
N ALA A 90 3.82 -9.88 -13.08
CA ALA A 90 2.58 -9.15 -12.79
C ALA A 90 1.79 -9.76 -11.63
N GLN A 91 1.77 -11.10 -11.53
CA GLN A 91 1.07 -11.81 -10.48
C GLN A 91 1.76 -11.63 -9.12
N GLU A 92 3.09 -11.75 -9.07
CA GLU A 92 3.88 -11.50 -7.86
C GLU A 92 3.68 -10.06 -7.35
N VAL A 93 3.69 -9.10 -8.28
CA VAL A 93 3.41 -7.69 -7.97
C VAL A 93 1.98 -7.50 -7.46
N ALA A 94 0.99 -8.14 -8.08
CA ALA A 94 -0.41 -8.06 -7.67
C ALA A 94 -0.61 -8.59 -6.24
N GLU A 95 -0.02 -9.75 -5.92
CA GLU A 95 -0.09 -10.36 -4.59
C GLU A 95 0.58 -9.48 -3.53
N TRP A 96 1.78 -8.98 -3.82
CA TRP A 96 2.48 -8.05 -2.93
C TRP A 96 1.67 -6.77 -2.69
N LEU A 97 1.06 -6.20 -3.74
CA LEU A 97 0.25 -4.99 -3.60
C LEU A 97 -1.02 -5.23 -2.75
N VAL A 98 -1.69 -6.37 -2.89
CA VAL A 98 -2.87 -6.70 -2.06
C VAL A 98 -2.48 -6.77 -0.60
N ASP A 99 -1.44 -7.53 -0.28
CA ASP A 99 -0.92 -7.63 1.09
C ASP A 99 -0.49 -6.25 1.62
N ARG A 100 0.28 -5.50 0.84
CA ARG A 100 0.74 -4.16 1.22
C ARG A 100 -0.42 -3.19 1.47
N PHE A 101 -1.43 -3.18 0.61
CA PHE A 101 -2.58 -2.27 0.76
C PHE A 101 -3.50 -2.69 1.90
N SER A 102 -3.62 -3.99 2.19
CA SER A 102 -4.36 -4.45 3.38
C SER A 102 -3.82 -3.83 4.68
N ARG A 103 -2.51 -3.59 4.75
CA ARG A 103 -1.86 -2.95 5.90
C ARG A 103 -1.87 -1.43 5.81
N LEU A 104 -1.77 -0.87 4.60
CA LEU A 104 -1.72 0.57 4.37
C LEU A 104 -3.09 1.25 4.60
N VAL A 105 -4.17 0.58 4.17
CA VAL A 105 -5.55 1.07 4.18
C VAL A 105 -6.51 0.00 4.72
N PRO A 106 -6.37 -0.44 5.99
CA PRO A 106 -7.01 -1.66 6.49
C PRO A 106 -8.54 -1.70 6.46
N GLY A 107 -9.22 -0.56 6.31
CA GLY A 107 -10.68 -0.55 6.12
C GLY A 107 -11.13 -0.65 4.66
N LEU A 108 -10.22 -0.62 3.68
CA LEU A 108 -10.54 -0.61 2.26
C LEU A 108 -10.26 -2.00 1.66
N PRO A 109 -11.27 -2.73 1.17
CA PRO A 109 -11.06 -4.03 0.54
C PRO A 109 -10.44 -3.82 -0.86
N VAL A 110 -9.11 -3.80 -0.91
CA VAL A 110 -8.35 -3.65 -2.14
C VAL A 110 -8.10 -5.02 -2.76
N THR A 111 -8.39 -5.15 -4.06
CA THR A 111 -8.08 -6.32 -4.87
C THR A 111 -7.13 -5.93 -6.01
N ALA A 112 -6.39 -6.88 -6.55
CA ALA A 112 -5.54 -6.68 -7.73
C ALA A 112 -6.01 -7.55 -8.90
N ALA A 113 -5.83 -7.04 -10.12
CA ALA A 113 -6.06 -7.76 -11.37
C ALA A 113 -4.85 -7.60 -12.30
N VAL A 114 -4.53 -8.66 -13.04
CA VAL A 114 -3.52 -8.66 -14.09
C VAL A 114 -4.22 -8.64 -15.45
N GLU A 115 -3.95 -7.61 -16.24
CA GLU A 115 -4.58 -7.40 -17.55
C GLU A 115 -3.51 -7.47 -18.64
N ALA A 116 -3.72 -8.31 -19.65
CA ALA A 116 -2.82 -8.40 -20.79
C ALA A 116 -3.19 -7.37 -21.85
N GLY A 117 -2.20 -6.68 -22.41
CA GLY A 117 -2.41 -5.73 -23.51
C GLY A 117 -1.11 -5.20 -24.09
N GLY A 118 -1.04 -5.05 -25.42
CA GLY A 118 0.11 -4.45 -26.10
C GLY A 118 1.46 -5.16 -25.87
N GLY A 119 1.43 -6.48 -25.65
CA GLY A 119 2.63 -7.29 -25.36
C GLY A 119 3.15 -7.18 -23.93
N GLN A 120 2.40 -6.55 -23.02
CA GLN A 120 2.75 -6.37 -21.61
C GLN A 120 1.61 -6.83 -20.69
N PHE A 121 1.91 -6.90 -19.39
CA PHE A 121 0.94 -7.19 -18.35
C PHE A 121 0.79 -5.99 -17.43
N LEU A 122 -0.41 -5.44 -17.32
CA LEU A 122 -0.75 -4.33 -16.46
C LEU A 122 -1.22 -4.85 -15.12
N VAL A 123 -0.76 -4.24 -14.02
CA VAL A 123 -1.27 -4.51 -12.68
C VAL A 123 -2.20 -3.38 -12.27
N VAL A 124 -3.46 -3.73 -12.00
CA VAL A 124 -4.52 -2.79 -11.65
C VAL A 124 -5.03 -3.10 -10.25
N LEU A 125 -5.04 -2.09 -9.38
CA LEU A 125 -5.73 -2.18 -8.10
C LEU A 125 -7.15 -1.70 -8.22
N ALA A 126 -8.06 -2.33 -7.49
CA ALA A 126 -9.45 -1.95 -7.41
C ALA A 126 -9.95 -1.93 -5.97
N ALA A 127 -10.88 -1.04 -5.66
CA ALA A 127 -11.60 -1.03 -4.40
C ALA A 127 -13.06 -0.62 -4.62
N GLY A 128 -13.99 -1.32 -3.96
CA GLY A 128 -15.40 -0.95 -3.94
C GLY A 128 -15.62 0.41 -3.27
N ARG A 129 -16.68 1.12 -3.67
CA ARG A 129 -17.12 2.33 -2.96
C ARG A 129 -17.74 1.89 -1.63
N ARG A 130 -17.27 2.46 -0.52
CA ARG A 130 -17.99 2.35 0.76
C ARG A 130 -19.26 3.19 0.75
#